data_AF-A0A6V7R306-F1
#
_entry.id   AF-A0A6V7R306-F1
#
_cell.length_a   1.000
_cell.length_b   1.000
_cell.length_c   1.000
_cell.angle_alpha   90.00
_cell.angle_beta   90.00
_cell.angle_gamma   90.00
#
_symmetry.space_group_name_H-M   'P 1'
#
loop_
_entity.id
_entity.type
_entity.pdbx_description
1 polymer ?
#
loop_
_entity_poly.entity_id
_entity_poly.type
_entity_poly.pdbx_seq_one_letter_code
_entity_poly.pdbx_strand_id
1 'polypeptide(L)' 'MKHDLLNYLNHRNAPLPAGKWTMYQKWENLLCMHVPLEAAELLPYVPKELELDMYDGKAWISIFPFKVKKSSI' A
#
# COMPACT_ATOMS: atom_id res chain seq x y z
N MET A 1 -20.63 12.79 1.44
CA MET A 1 -19.18 12.81 1.16
C MET A 1 -18.50 11.46 1.34
N LYS A 2 -18.44 10.86 2.55
CA LYS A 2 -17.76 9.56 2.75
C LYS A 2 -18.43 8.40 1.97
N HIS A 3 -19.76 8.33 1.99
CA HIS A 3 -20.52 7.30 1.26
C HIS A 3 -20.39 7.42 -0.26
N ASP A 4 -20.13 8.63 -0.77
CA ASP A 4 -20.04 8.88 -2.22
C ASP A 4 -18.74 8.35 -2.83
N LEU A 5 -17.72 8.07 -2.01
CA LEU A 5 -16.44 7.51 -2.47
C LEU A 5 -16.62 6.14 -3.15
N LEU A 6 -17.61 5.35 -2.70
CA LEU A 6 -17.91 4.05 -3.28
C LEU A 6 -18.57 4.16 -4.67
N ASN A 7 -19.01 5.35 -5.07
CA ASN A 7 -19.59 5.57 -6.40
C ASN A 7 -18.52 5.77 -7.49
N TYR A 8 -17.25 5.97 -7.11
CA TYR A 8 -16.16 6.16 -8.07
C TYR A 8 -15.53 4.82 -8.46
N LEU A 9 -16.11 4.12 -9.43
CA LEU A 9 -15.76 2.72 -9.71
C LEU A 9 -14.81 2.51 -10.91
N ASN A 10 -14.58 3.54 -11.74
CA ASN A 10 -13.86 3.41 -13.01
C ASN A 10 -12.40 2.91 -12.90
N HIS A 11 -11.76 3.06 -11.74
CA HIS A 11 -10.37 2.64 -11.50
C HIS A 11 -10.25 1.21 -10.99
N ARG A 12 -11.37 0.52 -10.73
CA ARG A 12 -11.38 -0.81 -10.14
C ARG A 12 -11.37 -1.87 -11.22
N ASN A 13 -10.54 -2.89 -11.04
CA ASN A 13 -10.49 -4.08 -11.90
C ASN A 13 -11.38 -5.22 -11.36
N ALA A 14 -12.14 -4.96 -10.28
CA ALA A 14 -12.97 -5.95 -9.59
C ALA A 14 -14.19 -5.26 -8.92
N PRO A 15 -15.32 -5.97 -8.73
CA PRO A 15 -16.51 -5.41 -8.08
C PRO A 15 -16.23 -4.96 -6.63
N LEU A 16 -17.16 -4.20 -6.05
CA LEU A 16 -17.11 -3.90 -4.62
C LEU A 16 -17.35 -5.19 -3.81
N PRO A 17 -16.60 -5.42 -2.73
CA PRO A 17 -16.85 -6.56 -1.85
C PRO A 17 -18.23 -6.44 -1.20
N ALA A 18 -18.90 -7.58 -0.99
CA ALA A 18 -20.18 -7.62 -0.29
C ALA A 18 -19.96 -7.34 1.21
N GLY A 19 -20.68 -6.37 1.76
CA GLY A 19 -20.61 -6.05 3.19
C GLY A 19 -20.63 -4.56 3.49
N LYS A 20 -20.63 -4.24 4.79
CA LYS A 20 -20.56 -2.86 5.26
C LYS A 20 -19.11 -2.37 5.23
N TRP A 21 -18.94 -1.11 4.87
CA TRP A 21 -17.65 -0.47 4.92
C TRP A 21 -17.17 -0.31 6.37
N THR A 22 -16.00 -0.85 6.69
CA THR A 22 -15.53 -1.00 8.07
C THR A 22 -14.58 0.11 8.52
N MET A 23 -13.92 0.80 7.60
CA MET A 23 -12.96 1.84 7.98
C MET A 23 -12.74 2.84 6.86
N TYR A 24 -12.65 4.12 7.25
CA TYR A 24 -12.20 5.21 6.40
C TYR A 24 -10.94 5.85 6.98
N GLN A 25 -9.98 6.13 6.10
CA GLN A 25 -8.81 6.94 6.43
C GLN A 25 -8.57 7.99 5.34
N LYS A 26 -8.31 9.23 5.75
CA LYS A 26 -7.79 10.26 4.85
C LYS A 26 -6.28 10.36 5.04
N TRP A 27 -5.50 10.10 4.00
CA TRP A 27 -4.05 10.27 4.03
C TRP A 27 -3.71 11.64 3.44
N GLU A 28 -2.84 12.38 4.13
CA GLU A 28 -2.39 13.72 3.72
C GLU A 28 -0.87 13.81 3.82
N ASN A 29 -0.26 14.72 3.05
CA ASN A 29 1.18 14.94 3.02
C ASN A 29 1.96 13.65 2.72
N LEU A 30 1.51 12.90 1.71
CA LEU A 30 2.09 11.63 1.30
C LEU A 30 3.39 11.88 0.52
N LEU A 31 4.47 11.27 0.98
CA LEU A 31 5.69 11.08 0.20
C LEU A 31 5.82 9.59 -0.14
N CYS A 32 6.20 9.30 -1.39
CA CYS A 32 6.51 7.95 -1.85
C CYS A 32 7.98 7.94 -2.28
N MET A 33 8.82 7.25 -1.52
CA MET A 33 10.25 7.11 -1.85
C MET A 33 10.59 5.63 -2.01
N HIS A 34 11.23 5.29 -3.12
CA HIS A 34 11.63 3.93 -3.46
C HIS A 34 13.14 3.91 -3.67
N VAL A 35 13.84 3.03 -2.98
CA VAL A 35 15.30 2.92 -3.04
C VAL A 35 15.67 1.51 -3.50
N PRO A 36 16.37 1.37 -4.63
CA PRO A 36 16.85 0.08 -5.12
C PRO A 36 18.08 -0.37 -4.33
N LEU A 37 18.19 -1.68 -4.10
CA LEU A 37 19.24 -2.31 -3.30
C LEU A 37 19.63 -3.65 -3.92
N GLU A 38 20.79 -4.18 -3.55
CA GLU A 38 21.13 -5.56 -3.89
C GLU A 38 20.30 -6.54 -3.05
N ALA A 39 19.83 -7.63 -3.67
CA ALA A 39 19.03 -8.64 -2.99
C ALA A 39 19.73 -9.20 -1.73
N ALA A 40 21.05 -9.36 -1.80
CA ALA A 40 21.87 -9.86 -0.70
C ALA A 40 21.79 -8.99 0.56
N GLU A 41 21.52 -7.69 0.42
CA GLU A 41 21.38 -6.77 1.56
C GLU A 41 20.03 -6.95 2.28
N LEU A 42 18.99 -7.38 1.57
CA LEU A 42 17.64 -7.53 2.10
C LEU A 42 17.30 -8.94 2.55
N LEU A 43 17.84 -9.97 1.88
CA LEU A 43 17.57 -11.39 2.17
C LEU A 43 17.68 -11.76 3.66
N PRO A 44 18.66 -11.27 4.45
CA PRO A 44 18.75 -11.60 5.87
C PRO A 44 17.54 -11.18 6.72
N TYR A 45 16.75 -10.21 6.24
CA TYR A 45 15.58 -9.67 6.93
C TYR A 45 14.26 -10.27 6.44
N VAL A 46 14.29 -11.08 5.37
CA VAL A 46 13.10 -11.73 4.83
C VAL A 46 12.85 -13.02 5.62
N PRO A 47 11.62 -13.25 6.13
CA PRO A 47 11.24 -14.53 6.75
C PRO A 47 11.49 -15.70 5.80
N LYS A 48 11.89 -16.86 6.34
CA LYS A 48 12.27 -18.03 5.53
C LYS A 48 11.12 -18.61 4.71
N GLU A 49 9.89 -18.31 5.11
CA GLU A 49 8.65 -18.71 4.47
C GLU A 49 8.28 -17.82 3.27
N LEU A 50 9.01 -16.73 3.04
CA LEU A 50 8.76 -15.75 1.99
C LEU A 50 9.94 -15.65 1.02
N GLU A 51 9.62 -15.43 -0.25
CA GLU A 51 10.61 -15.12 -1.28
C GLU A 51 10.73 -13.60 -1.44
N LEU A 52 11.95 -13.12 -1.66
CA LEU A 52 12.18 -11.71 -1.93
C LEU A 52 11.72 -11.38 -3.35
N ASP A 53 10.76 -10.46 -3.47
CA ASP A 53 10.30 -9.96 -4.76
C ASP A 53 11.32 -9.01 -5.38
N MET A 54 11.46 -9.10 -6.71
CA MET A 54 12.46 -8.39 -7.49
C MET A 54 11.77 -7.65 -8.64
N TYR A 55 12.10 -6.38 -8.79
CA TYR A 55 11.63 -5.56 -9.90
C TYR A 55 12.83 -4.95 -10.64
N ASP A 56 12.87 -5.15 -11.95
CA ASP A 56 13.97 -4.73 -12.83
C ASP A 56 15.35 -5.22 -12.34
N GLY A 57 15.39 -6.49 -11.88
CA GLY A 57 16.60 -7.13 -11.36
C GLY A 57 17.10 -6.59 -10.02
N LYS A 58 16.35 -5.70 -9.35
CA LYS A 58 16.70 -5.13 -8.04
C LYS A 58 15.65 -5.47 -6.98
N ALA A 59 16.12 -5.50 -5.74
CA ALA A 59 15.25 -5.48 -4.58
C ALA A 59 14.98 -4.02 -4.19
N TRP A 60 13.88 -3.76 -3.49
CA TRP A 60 13.44 -2.39 -3.22
C TRP A 60 12.97 -2.22 -1.77
N ILE A 61 13.33 -1.09 -1.17
CA ILE A 61 12.67 -0.58 0.04
C ILE A 61 11.81 0.62 -0.34
N SER A 62 10.57 0.62 0.15
CA SER A 62 9.63 1.72 -0.02
C SER A 62 9.37 2.40 1.31
N ILE A 63 9.52 3.73 1.33
CA ILE A 63 9.33 4.56 2.51
C ILE A 63 8.16 5.51 2.24
N PHE A 64 7.14 5.43 3.10
CA PHE A 64 5.91 6.22 3.00
C PHE A 64 5.64 6.99 4.29
N PRO A 65 6.22 8.18 4.49
CA PRO A 65 5.77 9.07 5.53
C PRO A 65 4.48 9.76 5.07
N PHE A 66 3.44 9.66 5.88
CA PHE A 66 2.15 10.32 5.64
C PHE A 66 1.45 10.62 6.95
N LYS A 67 0.48 11.53 6.88
CA LYS A 67 -0.40 11.86 8.00
C LYS A 67 -1.77 11.23 7.79
N VAL A 68 -2.20 10.42 8.76
CA VAL A 68 -3.59 9.95 8.82
C VAL A 68 -4.46 11.00 9.51
N LYS A 69 -5.54 11.41 8.86
CA LYS A 69 -6.60 12.26 9.42
C LYS A 69 -7.97 11.63 9.23
N LYS A 70 -8.91 12.04 10.09
CA LYS A 70 -10.33 11.66 10.03
C LYS A 70 -10.54 10.14 9.93
N SER A 71 -9.84 9.38 10.76
CA SER A 71 -10.08 7.95 10.93
C SER A 71 -11.44 7.72 11.59
N SER A 72 -12.24 6.82 11.04
CA SER A 72 -13.44 6.29 11.68
C SER A 72 -13.53 4.80 11.41
N ILE A 73 -13.78 4.04 12.47
CA ILE A 73 -14.24 2.66 12.43
C ILE A 73 -15.77 2.70 12.30
#